data_AF-A0A643EIT2-F1
#
_entry.id   AF-A0A643EIT2-F1
#
_cell.length_a   1.000
_cell.length_b   1.000
_cell.length_c   1.000
_cell.angle_alpha   90.00
_cell.angle_beta   90.00
_cell.angle_gamma   90.00
#
_symmetry.space_group_name_H-M   'P 1'
#
loop_
_entity.id
_entity.type
_entity.pdbx_description
1 polymer ?
#
loop_
_entity_poly.entity_id
_entity_poly.type
_entity_poly.pdbx_seq_one_letter_code
_entity_poly.pdbx_strand_id
1 'polypeptide(L)'
;MPSSKPLAEYARKRDFRQTPEPSGRKPRKDSTGLLRYCVQKHDASRLHYDFRLELDGTLKSWAVPKGPCLDPAVKRLAVQVEDHPLDYADFEGSIPQGHYGAGDVIVWDRGAWTPLDDPREGLEKGYLSFALDGEKLSGRWHLIRTNLRGKQPQWFLVKAKDGEARSLDRFDVLKERPDSVLSERTLLPRHGEAATPAARPARRGKSGGKTPMPEWIAPELASLVEQPPRGEWAYELKLDGYRLMSRIEDGHVRLLTRNGHDWTERLPHLEKALAGLGLQRSWLDGELVVLDEEGRPDFQALQNAFEEGRGENILYVLFDLPYHEGEDLRDVALEERRARLEALLEGRDEDPLRFSATLAEDPRDLLASACKLGLEGVIGKRLGSAYRSRRSNDWIKLKCQLRQEFVIVGYTEPKGSRRHIGALLLGLYSPDEERRLRYAGKVGSGFTAASLKKVRERLEPLAVRSSPLAKVPPARETGSVQWVRPQQLCEVSYAQMTRGGIIRQAVFHGLREDKPAREVTGERPAGPPPLRGARKAGAGASRAAT
;
A
#
# COMPACT_ATOMS: atom_id res chain seq x y z
N MET A 1 45.37 -10.61 -17.90
CA MET A 1 44.66 -10.29 -19.16
C MET A 1 44.29 -11.60 -19.85
N PRO A 2 43.13 -11.71 -20.54
CA PRO A 2 42.20 -10.65 -20.90
C PRO A 2 41.08 -10.53 -19.84
N SER A 3 40.79 -9.33 -19.33
CA SER A 3 39.87 -8.41 -20.00
C SER A 3 38.56 -9.15 -20.34
N SER A 4 37.73 -9.44 -19.33
CA SER A 4 36.30 -9.38 -19.59
C SER A 4 36.07 -7.94 -20.04
N LYS A 5 35.94 -7.73 -21.35
CA LYS A 5 35.71 -6.40 -21.89
C LYS A 5 34.50 -5.85 -21.13
N PRO A 6 34.59 -4.71 -20.42
CA PRO A 6 33.47 -4.16 -19.65
C PRO A 6 32.18 -4.05 -20.46
N LEU A 7 32.32 -3.90 -21.78
CA LEU A 7 31.24 -3.80 -22.76
C LEU A 7 30.82 -5.14 -23.39
N ALA A 8 31.26 -6.29 -22.89
CA ALA A 8 30.94 -7.59 -23.48
C ALA A 8 29.44 -7.93 -23.36
N GLU A 9 28.83 -7.67 -22.19
CA GLU A 9 27.38 -7.78 -21.98
C GLU A 9 26.61 -6.81 -22.88
N TYR A 10 27.09 -5.57 -23.02
CA TYR A 10 26.51 -4.55 -23.89
C TYR A 10 26.50 -5.02 -25.35
N ALA A 11 27.66 -5.40 -25.89
CA ALA A 11 27.80 -5.86 -27.27
C ALA A 11 27.02 -7.15 -27.55
N ARG A 12 26.90 -8.07 -26.58
CA ARG A 12 26.11 -9.31 -26.73
C ARG A 12 24.62 -9.04 -26.90
N LYS A 13 24.10 -7.97 -26.29
CA LYS A 13 22.67 -7.64 -26.29
C LYS A 13 22.21 -6.85 -27.54
N ARG A 14 23.12 -6.39 -28.41
CA ARG A 14 22.81 -5.54 -29.57
C ARG A 14 23.27 -6.17 -30.89
N ASP A 15 22.51 -5.92 -31.95
CA ASP A 15 22.97 -6.09 -33.34
C ASP A 15 23.18 -4.71 -33.97
N PHE A 16 24.44 -4.25 -34.01
CA PHE A 16 24.83 -2.92 -34.51
C PHE A 16 24.63 -2.71 -36.01
N ARG A 17 24.20 -3.73 -36.75
CA ARG A 17 23.75 -3.57 -38.15
C ARG A 17 22.30 -3.07 -38.24
N GLN A 18 21.57 -3.15 -37.13
CA GLN A 18 20.12 -2.93 -37.08
C GLN A 18 19.70 -1.89 -36.03
N THR A 19 20.52 -1.64 -34.99
CA THR A 19 20.30 -0.54 -34.04
C THR A 19 21.15 0.68 -34.40
N PRO A 20 20.64 1.92 -34.24
CA PRO A 20 21.43 3.14 -34.36
C PRO A 20 22.36 3.39 -33.15
N GLU A 21 22.32 2.53 -32.12
CA GLU A 21 23.18 2.63 -30.95
C GLU A 21 24.68 2.50 -31.28
N PRO A 22 25.57 3.26 -30.61
CA PRO A 22 26.99 3.23 -30.88
C PRO A 22 27.66 1.92 -30.42
N SER A 23 28.58 1.39 -31.23
CA SER A 23 29.33 0.18 -30.92
C SER A 23 30.53 0.39 -29.97
N GLY A 24 30.75 1.61 -29.47
CA GLY A 24 31.85 1.97 -28.57
C GLY A 24 33.17 2.28 -29.28
N ARG A 25 33.20 3.34 -30.10
CA ARG A 25 34.47 3.85 -30.66
C ARG A 25 35.34 4.41 -29.54
N LYS A 26 36.67 4.27 -29.63
CA LYS A 26 37.59 4.84 -28.62
C LYS A 26 37.37 6.35 -28.56
N PRO A 27 36.98 6.91 -27.39
CA PRO A 27 36.83 8.35 -27.26
C PRO A 27 38.19 9.04 -27.44
N ARG A 28 38.18 10.24 -28.01
CA ARG A 28 39.32 11.16 -27.91
C ARG A 28 39.54 11.45 -26.42
N LYS A 29 40.77 11.31 -25.92
CA LYS A 29 41.12 11.70 -24.56
C LYS A 29 40.80 13.18 -24.39
N ASP A 30 39.76 13.49 -23.63
CA ASP A 30 39.53 14.85 -23.18
C ASP A 30 40.55 15.16 -22.07
N SER A 31 41.29 16.25 -22.24
CA SER A 31 42.44 16.62 -21.42
C SER A 31 42.04 17.34 -20.11
N THR A 32 40.76 17.35 -19.74
CA THR A 32 40.21 18.11 -18.61
C THR A 32 40.17 17.34 -17.28
N GLY A 33 40.26 16.00 -17.31
CA GLY A 33 40.26 15.16 -16.11
C GLY A 33 38.93 15.08 -15.34
N LEU A 34 37.88 15.74 -15.82
CA LEU A 34 36.54 15.73 -15.22
C LEU A 34 35.77 14.50 -15.69
N LEU A 35 35.17 13.75 -14.74
CA LEU A 35 34.34 12.59 -15.05
C LEU A 35 32.95 13.06 -15.48
N ARG A 36 32.42 12.49 -16.57
CA ARG A 36 31.13 12.90 -17.12
C ARG A 36 29.98 12.09 -16.54
N TYR A 37 28.80 12.69 -16.49
CA TYR A 37 27.56 11.97 -16.26
C TYR A 37 26.51 12.33 -17.31
N CYS A 38 25.55 11.45 -17.50
CA CYS A 38 24.34 11.77 -18.24
C CYS A 38 23.13 11.07 -17.65
N VAL A 39 21.97 11.63 -17.94
CA VAL A 39 20.67 11.03 -17.68
C VAL A 39 19.92 10.99 -18.99
N GLN A 40 19.58 9.79 -19.45
CA GLN A 40 18.79 9.61 -20.67
C GLN A 40 17.35 9.28 -20.29
N LYS A 41 16.39 10.06 -20.80
CA LYS A 41 14.97 9.70 -20.70
C LYS A 41 14.71 8.68 -21.80
N HIS A 42 14.25 7.50 -21.41
CA HIS A 42 14.10 6.36 -22.29
C HIS A 42 12.67 5.85 -22.22
N ASP A 43 11.95 6.06 -23.31
CA ASP A 43 10.60 5.56 -23.50
C ASP A 43 10.62 4.20 -24.21
N ALA A 44 10.99 3.17 -23.43
CA ALA A 44 10.99 1.78 -23.85
C ALA A 44 9.60 1.14 -23.63
N SER A 45 9.55 -0.13 -23.20
CA SER A 45 8.29 -0.76 -22.72
C SER A 45 7.61 0.02 -21.58
N ARG A 46 8.39 0.79 -20.83
CA ARG A 46 7.97 1.77 -19.82
C ARG A 46 8.94 2.95 -19.84
N LEU A 47 8.43 4.14 -19.61
CA LEU A 47 9.24 5.32 -19.41
C LEU A 47 10.14 5.13 -18.17
N HIS A 48 11.43 5.39 -18.33
CA HIS A 48 12.40 5.43 -17.25
C HIS A 48 13.53 6.40 -17.59
N TYR A 49 14.39 6.67 -16.61
CA TYR A 49 15.55 7.53 -16.78
C TYR A 49 16.81 6.72 -16.51
N ASP A 50 17.65 6.54 -17.52
CA ASP A 50 18.94 5.89 -17.38
C ASP A 50 19.96 6.88 -16.82
N PHE A 51 20.29 6.74 -15.54
CA PHE A 51 21.31 7.51 -14.84
C PHE A 51 22.68 6.85 -15.02
N ARG A 52 23.69 7.62 -15.48
CA ARG A 52 24.98 7.06 -15.89
C ARG A 52 26.15 7.91 -15.40
N LEU A 53 27.16 7.26 -14.81
CA LEU A 53 28.40 7.88 -14.36
C LEU A 53 29.60 7.31 -15.11
N GLU A 54 30.45 8.15 -15.68
CA GLU A 54 31.73 7.73 -16.26
C GLU A 54 32.68 7.23 -15.16
N LEU A 55 33.13 5.99 -15.28
CA LEU A 55 34.19 5.41 -14.46
C LEU A 55 34.92 4.31 -15.23
N ASP A 56 36.26 4.31 -15.14
CA ASP A 56 37.14 3.31 -15.76
C ASP A 56 36.91 3.14 -17.29
N GLY A 57 36.63 4.24 -17.99
CA GLY A 57 36.45 4.25 -19.45
C GLY A 57 35.11 3.71 -19.93
N THR A 58 34.12 3.57 -19.04
CA THR A 58 32.75 3.15 -19.34
C THR A 58 31.72 3.96 -18.56
N LEU A 59 30.47 3.92 -18.97
CA LEU A 59 29.33 4.45 -18.24
C LEU A 59 28.75 3.38 -17.30
N LYS A 60 28.97 3.52 -15.99
CA LYS A 60 28.26 2.75 -14.96
C LYS A 60 26.82 3.22 -14.94
N SER A 61 25.88 2.29 -15.02
CA SER A 61 24.53 2.61 -15.49
C SER A 61 23.43 2.05 -14.59
N TRP A 62 22.41 2.88 -14.35
CA TRP A 62 21.24 2.52 -13.56
C TRP A 62 19.95 3.01 -14.24
N ALA A 63 18.97 2.12 -14.40
CA ALA A 63 17.63 2.50 -14.80
C ALA A 63 16.84 3.01 -13.58
N VAL A 64 16.35 4.25 -13.64
CA VAL A 64 15.60 4.94 -12.58
C VAL A 64 14.16 5.14 -13.07
N PRO A 65 13.20 4.24 -12.75
CA PRO A 65 11.87 4.26 -13.35
C PRO A 65 11.09 5.56 -13.12
N LYS A 66 11.22 6.14 -11.92
CA LYS A 66 10.55 7.40 -11.52
C LYS A 66 11.44 8.63 -11.69
N GLY A 67 12.57 8.51 -12.37
CA GLY A 67 13.54 9.58 -12.57
C GLY A 67 14.22 10.10 -11.29
N PRO A 68 15.24 10.96 -11.42
CA PRO A 68 15.85 11.68 -10.30
C PRO A 68 14.85 12.59 -9.58
N CYS A 69 15.10 12.90 -8.31
CA CYS A 69 14.26 13.81 -7.51
C CYS A 69 15.15 14.72 -6.67
N LEU A 70 14.86 16.02 -6.63
CA LEU A 70 15.60 17.00 -5.84
C LEU A 70 15.20 17.01 -4.36
N ASP A 71 14.22 16.19 -3.96
CA ASP A 71 13.76 16.10 -2.58
C ASP A 71 14.58 15.06 -1.80
N PRO A 72 15.32 15.47 -0.75
CA PRO A 72 16.11 14.55 0.06
C PRO A 72 15.30 13.51 0.83
N ALA A 73 13.99 13.72 1.03
CA ALA A 73 13.10 12.74 1.66
C ALA A 73 12.69 11.61 0.69
N VAL A 74 12.82 11.82 -0.61
CA VAL A 74 12.37 10.89 -1.66
C VAL A 74 13.55 10.03 -2.14
N LYS A 75 13.44 8.71 -1.91
CA LYS A 75 14.41 7.72 -2.42
C LYS A 75 13.93 7.17 -3.75
N ARG A 76 14.74 7.31 -4.81
CA ARG A 76 14.40 6.81 -6.15
C ARG A 76 15.09 5.48 -6.41
N LEU A 77 14.33 4.43 -6.71
CA LEU A 77 14.90 3.13 -7.09
C LEU A 77 15.75 3.28 -8.37
N ALA A 78 16.97 2.76 -8.32
CA ALA A 78 17.97 2.76 -9.38
C ALA A 78 18.44 1.31 -9.62
N VAL A 79 17.98 0.68 -10.70
CA VAL A 79 18.32 -0.69 -11.04
C VAL A 79 19.62 -0.72 -11.82
N GLN A 80 20.68 -1.34 -11.29
CA GLN A 80 21.95 -1.42 -12.00
C GLN A 80 21.81 -2.26 -13.28
N VAL A 81 22.26 -1.74 -14.42
CA VAL A 81 22.26 -2.41 -15.72
C VAL A 81 23.68 -2.56 -16.24
N GLU A 82 23.86 -3.20 -17.40
CA GLU A 82 25.19 -3.34 -18.00
C GLU A 82 25.87 -1.98 -18.26
N ASP A 83 27.20 -1.98 -18.25
CA ASP A 83 27.98 -0.80 -18.59
C ASP A 83 27.78 -0.41 -20.06
N HIS A 84 27.78 0.89 -20.35
CA HIS A 84 27.62 1.41 -21.71
C HIS A 84 28.90 2.10 -22.18
N PRO A 85 29.15 2.19 -23.50
CA PRO A 85 30.30 2.90 -24.01
C PRO A 85 30.14 4.42 -23.83
N LEU A 86 31.26 5.14 -23.76
CA LEU A 86 31.25 6.59 -23.47
C LEU A 86 30.54 7.41 -24.57
N ASP A 87 30.61 6.97 -25.82
CA ASP A 87 29.89 7.60 -26.94
C ASP A 87 28.36 7.42 -26.87
N TYR A 88 27.86 6.55 -25.98
CA TYR A 88 26.43 6.42 -25.69
C TYR A 88 25.87 7.61 -24.91
N ALA A 89 26.72 8.38 -24.21
CA ALA A 89 26.27 9.48 -23.37
C ALA A 89 25.53 10.58 -24.14
N ASP A 90 25.92 10.78 -25.40
CA ASP A 90 25.37 11.81 -26.31
C ASP A 90 24.32 11.23 -27.29
N PHE A 91 23.91 9.97 -27.13
CA PHE A 91 22.98 9.32 -28.04
C PHE A 91 21.53 9.77 -27.81
N GLU A 92 20.90 10.23 -28.89
CA GLU A 92 19.45 10.42 -29.01
C GLU A 92 18.94 9.72 -30.26
N GLY A 93 17.78 9.07 -30.16
CA GLY A 93 17.19 8.39 -31.31
C GLY A 93 16.16 7.33 -30.96
N SER A 94 15.66 6.67 -32.01
CA SER A 94 14.65 5.63 -31.92
C SER A 94 15.31 4.26 -32.10
N ILE A 95 15.29 3.44 -31.05
CA ILE A 95 15.75 2.05 -31.11
C ILE A 95 14.60 1.20 -31.71
N PRO A 96 14.83 0.48 -32.83
CA PRO A 96 13.76 -0.23 -33.53
C PRO A 96 13.11 -1.36 -32.70
N GLN A 97 11.84 -1.65 -32.98
CA GLN A 97 11.13 -2.75 -32.32
C GLN A 97 11.81 -4.10 -32.55
N GLY A 98 11.79 -4.97 -31.54
CA GLY A 98 12.47 -6.27 -31.57
C GLY A 98 13.92 -6.23 -31.09
N HIS A 99 14.51 -5.04 -30.93
CA HIS A 99 15.83 -4.86 -30.32
C HIS A 99 15.73 -4.67 -28.81
N TYR A 100 16.81 -5.04 -28.11
CA TYR A 100 16.92 -4.82 -26.67
C TYR A 100 16.93 -3.31 -26.38
N GLY A 101 16.00 -2.85 -25.55
CA GLY A 101 15.83 -1.41 -25.31
C GLY A 101 15.05 -0.68 -26.41
N ALA A 102 14.22 -1.37 -27.20
CA ALA A 102 13.35 -0.72 -28.18
C ALA A 102 12.52 0.41 -27.54
N GLY A 103 12.66 1.63 -28.08
CA GLY A 103 12.14 2.84 -27.46
C GLY A 103 12.72 4.10 -28.07
N ASP A 104 12.15 5.26 -27.73
CA ASP A 104 12.77 6.54 -28.04
C ASP A 104 13.64 6.99 -26.86
N VAL A 105 14.82 7.53 -27.17
CA VAL A 105 15.83 7.96 -26.18
C VAL A 105 16.19 9.41 -26.44
N ILE A 106 16.18 10.24 -25.40
CA ILE A 106 16.76 11.59 -25.40
C ILE A 106 17.75 11.74 -24.24
N VAL A 107 18.69 12.67 -24.37
CA VAL A 107 19.57 13.10 -23.28
C VAL A 107 18.81 14.14 -22.48
N TRP A 108 18.29 13.72 -21.32
CA TRP A 108 17.49 14.58 -20.44
C TRP A 108 18.35 15.47 -19.55
N ASP A 109 19.55 15.04 -19.18
CA ASP A 109 20.52 15.85 -18.45
C ASP A 109 21.95 15.38 -18.75
N ARG A 110 22.92 16.28 -18.62
CA ARG A 110 24.35 15.99 -18.80
C ARG A 110 25.19 16.93 -17.95
N GLY A 111 26.40 16.50 -17.63
CA GLY A 111 27.35 17.37 -16.95
C GLY A 111 28.59 16.64 -16.47
N ALA A 112 29.24 17.23 -15.48
CA ALA A 112 30.35 16.62 -14.75
C ALA A 112 29.86 16.05 -13.42
N TRP A 113 30.53 14.99 -12.95
CA TRP A 113 30.34 14.50 -11.60
C TRP A 113 31.69 14.41 -10.88
N THR A 114 31.66 14.67 -9.58
CA THR A 114 32.82 14.60 -8.71
C THR A 114 32.56 13.60 -7.60
N PRO A 115 33.31 12.48 -7.53
CA PRO A 115 33.21 11.55 -6.40
C PRO A 115 33.66 12.25 -5.10
N LEU A 116 32.90 12.07 -4.02
CA LEU A 116 33.26 12.60 -2.70
C LEU A 116 34.14 11.63 -1.89
N ASP A 117 34.12 10.34 -2.27
CA ASP A 117 34.93 9.24 -1.73
C ASP A 117 35.49 8.39 -2.89
N ASP A 118 36.31 7.36 -2.65
CA ASP A 118 36.78 6.49 -3.74
C ASP A 118 35.58 5.79 -4.42
N PRO A 119 35.33 6.05 -5.72
CA PRO A 119 34.15 5.53 -6.39
C PRO A 119 34.18 4.02 -6.63
N ARG A 120 35.37 3.40 -6.68
CA ARG A 120 35.50 1.95 -6.86
C ARG A 120 35.11 1.21 -5.59
N GLU A 121 35.63 1.67 -4.47
CA GLU A 121 35.28 1.15 -3.16
C GLU A 121 33.80 1.37 -2.84
N GLY A 122 33.26 2.55 -3.18
CA GLY A 122 31.84 2.86 -2.99
C GLY A 122 30.91 1.94 -3.79
N LEU A 123 31.25 1.61 -5.04
CA LEU A 123 30.48 0.67 -5.86
C LEU A 123 30.52 -0.76 -5.33
N GLU A 124 31.67 -1.19 -4.79
CA GLU A 124 31.84 -2.52 -4.20
C GLU A 124 31.05 -2.65 -2.89
N LYS A 125 31.23 -1.68 -1.98
CA LYS A 125 30.57 -1.65 -0.67
C LYS A 125 29.08 -1.33 -0.73
N GLY A 126 28.61 -0.78 -1.85
CA GLY A 126 27.20 -0.45 -2.02
C GLY A 126 26.81 0.95 -1.53
N TYR A 127 27.75 1.88 -1.44
CA TYR A 127 27.47 3.27 -1.08
C TYR A 127 28.41 4.20 -1.84
N LEU A 128 27.85 5.01 -2.74
CA LEU A 128 28.59 5.99 -3.53
C LEU A 128 28.05 7.38 -3.24
N SER A 129 28.94 8.29 -2.81
CA SER A 129 28.63 9.70 -2.53
C SER A 129 29.33 10.57 -3.56
N PHE A 130 28.60 11.49 -4.19
CA PHE A 130 29.14 12.32 -5.28
C PHE A 130 28.41 13.66 -5.39
N ALA A 131 29.04 14.62 -6.05
CA ALA A 131 28.41 15.86 -6.49
C ALA A 131 28.16 15.83 -8.01
N LEU A 132 27.04 16.38 -8.44
CA LEU A 132 26.70 16.62 -9.84
C LEU A 132 26.79 18.11 -10.13
N ASP A 133 27.31 18.42 -11.31
CA ASP A 133 27.25 19.73 -11.93
C ASP A 133 26.79 19.52 -13.37
N GLY A 134 25.47 19.51 -13.56
CA GLY A 134 24.88 19.45 -14.89
C GLY A 134 23.76 20.47 -15.05
N GLU A 135 23.14 20.42 -16.23
CA GLU A 135 22.19 21.44 -16.66
C GLU A 135 20.89 21.40 -15.83
N LYS A 136 20.48 20.21 -15.37
CA LYS A 136 19.30 20.04 -14.53
C LYS A 136 19.59 19.60 -13.11
N LEU A 137 20.53 18.67 -12.92
CA LEU A 137 20.86 18.17 -11.61
C LEU A 137 22.17 18.78 -11.11
N SER A 138 22.11 19.35 -9.92
CA SER A 138 23.24 19.97 -9.24
C SER A 138 23.31 19.53 -7.78
N GLY A 139 24.47 19.74 -7.14
CA GLY A 139 24.68 19.46 -5.73
C GLY A 139 25.03 18.01 -5.43
N ARG A 140 24.94 17.61 -4.17
CA ARG A 140 25.34 16.29 -3.66
C ARG A 140 24.23 15.26 -3.76
N TRP A 141 24.63 14.02 -4.04
CA TRP A 141 23.79 12.85 -4.28
C TRP A 141 24.43 11.58 -3.71
N HIS A 142 23.60 10.58 -3.48
CA HIS A 142 24.01 9.27 -3.00
C HIS A 142 23.39 8.15 -3.84
N LEU A 143 24.18 7.13 -4.16
CA LEU A 143 23.73 5.82 -4.62
C LEU A 143 23.94 4.79 -3.51
N ILE A 144 22.86 4.16 -3.04
CA ILE A 144 22.87 3.24 -1.90
C ILE A 144 22.34 1.87 -2.33
N ARG A 145 23.17 0.83 -2.32
CA ARG A 145 22.80 -0.55 -2.68
C ARG A 145 21.94 -1.16 -1.58
N THR A 146 20.89 -1.84 -1.99
CA THR A 146 19.91 -2.47 -1.10
C THR A 146 20.12 -3.98 -1.04
N ASN A 147 19.56 -4.62 -0.01
CA ASN A 147 19.53 -6.09 0.11
C ASN A 147 18.25 -6.70 -0.52
N LEU A 148 17.54 -5.96 -1.37
CA LEU A 148 16.36 -6.43 -2.09
C LEU A 148 16.77 -7.54 -3.08
N ARG A 149 16.00 -8.64 -3.13
CA ARG A 149 16.28 -9.74 -4.08
C ARG A 149 15.76 -9.36 -5.47
N GLY A 150 16.66 -9.28 -6.45
CA GLY A 150 16.33 -9.02 -7.85
C GLY A 150 17.31 -9.71 -8.80
N LYS A 151 16.96 -9.79 -10.10
CA LYS A 151 17.88 -10.33 -11.13
C LYS A 151 19.13 -9.46 -11.33
N GLN A 152 19.03 -8.17 -10.99
CA GLN A 152 20.10 -7.19 -11.04
C GLN A 152 20.23 -6.47 -9.69
N PRO A 153 21.42 -5.97 -9.31
CA PRO A 153 21.59 -5.21 -8.08
C PRO A 153 20.70 -3.97 -8.03
N GLN A 154 20.00 -3.79 -6.91
CA GLN A 154 19.05 -2.70 -6.69
C GLN A 154 19.68 -1.62 -5.81
N TRP A 155 19.63 -0.37 -6.26
CA TRP A 155 20.18 0.80 -5.57
C TRP A 155 19.08 1.84 -5.33
N PHE A 156 19.33 2.79 -4.44
CA PHE A 156 18.57 4.03 -4.34
C PHE A 156 19.44 5.20 -4.78
N LEU A 157 18.95 6.02 -5.71
CA LEU A 157 19.47 7.36 -5.99
C LEU A 157 18.73 8.35 -5.08
N VAL A 158 19.48 9.11 -4.28
CA VAL A 158 18.93 10.01 -3.25
C VAL A 158 19.65 11.35 -3.32
N LYS A 159 18.88 12.45 -3.33
CA LYS A 159 19.43 13.80 -3.20
C LYS A 159 19.90 14.05 -1.77
N ALA A 160 21.10 14.60 -1.59
CA ALA A 160 21.55 15.04 -0.27
C ALA A 160 20.86 16.34 0.14
N LYS A 161 20.70 16.56 1.45
CA LYS A 161 20.31 17.87 2.00
C LYS A 161 21.46 18.87 1.79
N ASP A 162 21.29 19.77 0.83
CA ASP A 162 22.19 20.88 0.52
C ASP A 162 21.42 22.05 -0.12
N GLY A 163 22.12 23.09 -0.58
CA GLY A 163 21.51 24.29 -1.17
C GLY A 163 20.74 24.06 -2.47
N GLU A 164 20.95 22.94 -3.16
CA GLU A 164 20.27 22.59 -4.41
C GLU A 164 19.06 21.67 -4.18
N ALA A 165 18.83 21.23 -2.94
CA ALA A 165 17.69 20.40 -2.57
C ALA A 165 16.37 21.18 -2.65
N ARG A 166 15.34 20.57 -3.23
CA ARG A 166 14.00 21.16 -3.36
C ARG A 166 12.95 20.10 -3.05
N SER A 167 11.96 20.48 -2.23
CA SER A 167 10.85 19.61 -1.87
C SER A 167 9.98 19.28 -3.10
N LEU A 168 9.53 18.03 -3.23
CA LEU A 168 8.87 17.53 -4.44
C LEU A 168 7.50 18.20 -4.69
N ASP A 169 6.80 18.59 -3.63
CA ASP A 169 5.56 19.37 -3.69
C ASP A 169 5.77 20.76 -4.34
N ARG A 170 6.95 21.35 -4.19
CA ARG A 170 7.26 22.69 -4.71
C ARG A 170 7.88 22.70 -6.09
N PHE A 171 8.66 21.67 -6.42
CA PHE A 171 9.38 21.63 -7.69
C PHE A 171 9.67 20.19 -8.11
N ASP A 172 8.93 19.70 -9.11
CA ASP A 172 9.20 18.42 -9.76
C ASP A 172 10.03 18.65 -11.04
N VAL A 173 11.35 18.45 -10.94
CA VAL A 173 12.30 18.67 -12.05
C VAL A 173 11.93 17.88 -13.32
N LEU A 174 11.23 16.74 -13.18
CA LEU A 174 10.84 15.91 -14.32
C LEU A 174 9.67 16.52 -15.11
N LYS A 175 8.79 17.27 -14.44
CA LYS A 175 7.66 17.99 -15.05
C LYS A 175 8.09 19.37 -15.54
N GLU A 176 8.88 20.08 -14.73
CA GLU A 176 9.29 21.45 -15.00
C GLU A 176 10.35 21.54 -16.10
N ARG A 177 11.19 20.51 -16.26
CA ARG A 177 12.23 20.46 -17.29
C ARG A 177 12.24 19.11 -18.02
N PRO A 178 11.21 18.79 -18.83
CA PRO A 178 11.04 17.47 -19.45
C PRO A 178 11.90 17.23 -20.70
N ASP A 179 12.46 18.28 -21.29
CA ASP A 179 13.03 18.28 -22.65
C ASP A 179 14.47 17.80 -22.73
N SER A 180 14.95 17.51 -23.93
CA SER A 180 16.36 17.23 -24.18
C SER A 180 17.23 18.46 -23.93
N VAL A 181 18.40 18.25 -23.34
CA VAL A 181 19.46 19.28 -23.24
C VAL A 181 20.29 19.44 -24.51
N LEU A 182 20.18 18.48 -25.46
CA LEU A 182 20.94 18.50 -26.72
C LEU A 182 20.15 19.05 -27.90
N SER A 183 18.86 18.72 -27.98
CA SER A 183 18.05 18.97 -29.18
C SER A 183 16.74 19.70 -28.90
N GLU A 184 16.50 20.10 -27.65
CA GLU A 184 15.22 20.66 -27.16
C GLU A 184 14.02 19.74 -27.41
N ARG A 185 14.24 18.49 -27.85
CA ARG A 185 13.20 17.51 -28.13
C ARG A 185 12.59 17.01 -26.83
N THR A 186 11.28 17.02 -26.74
CA THR A 186 10.54 16.27 -25.71
C THR A 186 10.29 14.84 -26.19
N LEU A 187 10.49 13.86 -25.31
CA LEU A 187 9.85 12.55 -25.51
C LEU A 187 8.43 12.60 -24.97
N LEU A 188 7.49 12.59 -25.91
CA LEU A 188 6.12 12.14 -25.66
C LEU A 188 6.18 10.61 -25.61
N PRO A 189 5.70 9.98 -24.54
CA PRO A 189 5.84 8.54 -24.41
C PRO A 189 4.99 7.82 -25.50
N ARG A 190 5.54 6.76 -26.10
CA ARG A 190 4.93 5.82 -27.06
C ARG A 190 3.72 5.12 -26.46
N HIS A 191 3.72 5.03 -25.14
CA HIS A 191 2.50 5.06 -24.36
C HIS A 191 2.30 6.48 -23.90
N GLY A 192 1.46 7.26 -24.58
CA GLY A 192 0.94 8.47 -23.97
C GLY A 192 0.56 8.17 -22.51
N GLU A 193 0.41 9.19 -21.70
CA GLU A 193 -0.97 9.59 -21.43
C GLU A 193 -1.91 9.11 -22.53
N ALA A 194 -2.27 7.84 -22.46
CA ALA A 194 -3.40 7.33 -23.16
C ALA A 194 -4.51 8.16 -22.54
N ALA A 195 -5.00 9.14 -23.31
CA ALA A 195 -6.42 9.31 -23.44
C ALA A 195 -7.03 7.92 -23.29
N THR A 196 -7.67 7.74 -22.13
CA THR A 196 -8.49 6.61 -21.75
C THR A 196 -8.84 5.77 -22.98
N PRO A 197 -8.40 4.50 -23.07
CA PRO A 197 -9.02 3.61 -24.04
C PRO A 197 -10.50 3.68 -23.71
N ALA A 198 -11.31 4.15 -24.65
CA ALA A 198 -12.75 4.25 -24.49
C ALA A 198 -13.23 2.89 -23.97
N ALA A 199 -13.50 2.85 -22.67
CA ALA A 199 -14.18 1.76 -22.05
C ALA A 199 -15.48 1.60 -22.84
N ARG A 200 -15.78 0.38 -23.27
CA ARG A 200 -17.14 0.02 -23.69
C ARG A 200 -18.10 0.71 -22.73
N PRO A 201 -19.09 1.47 -23.23
CA PRO A 201 -19.75 2.50 -22.46
C PRO A 201 -20.20 1.91 -21.13
N ALA A 202 -19.50 2.29 -20.05
CA ALA A 202 -20.08 2.24 -18.74
C ALA A 202 -21.35 3.09 -18.87
N ARG A 203 -22.49 2.51 -18.50
CA ARG A 203 -23.74 3.26 -18.44
C ARG A 203 -23.43 4.52 -17.63
N ARG A 204 -23.39 5.68 -18.31
CA ARG A 204 -23.52 6.98 -17.65
C ARG A 204 -24.82 6.89 -16.86
N GLY A 205 -24.69 6.64 -15.55
CA GLY A 205 -25.77 6.96 -14.64
C GLY A 205 -26.06 8.45 -14.87
N LYS A 206 -27.30 8.78 -15.17
CA LYS A 206 -27.74 10.17 -15.23
C LYS A 206 -27.66 10.75 -13.81
N SER A 207 -26.54 11.33 -13.39
CA SER A 207 -26.48 12.16 -12.18
C SER A 207 -26.57 13.63 -12.57
N GLY A 208 -27.78 14.04 -12.96
CA GLY A 208 -28.14 15.45 -13.17
C GLY A 208 -29.26 15.91 -12.24
N GLY A 209 -29.61 15.11 -11.23
CA GLY A 209 -30.62 15.44 -10.22
C GLY A 209 -30.09 15.12 -8.84
N LYS A 210 -30.35 16.02 -7.87
CA LYS A 210 -30.08 15.78 -6.45
C LYS A 210 -30.74 14.46 -6.06
N THR A 211 -29.94 13.45 -5.75
CA THR A 211 -30.45 12.15 -5.31
C THR A 211 -30.88 12.29 -3.85
N PRO A 212 -31.94 11.63 -3.38
CA PRO A 212 -32.24 11.59 -1.95
C PRO A 212 -31.09 10.95 -1.17
N MET A 213 -30.71 11.54 -0.03
CA MET A 213 -29.62 11.00 0.77
C MET A 213 -30.06 9.68 1.43
N PRO A 214 -29.28 8.59 1.32
CA PRO A 214 -29.59 7.35 2.00
C PRO A 214 -29.56 7.51 3.53
N GLU A 215 -30.54 6.90 4.21
CA GLU A 215 -30.59 6.84 5.68
C GLU A 215 -29.36 6.14 6.29
N TRP A 216 -28.91 5.08 5.62
CA TRP A 216 -27.75 4.28 6.02
C TRP A 216 -27.02 3.76 4.80
N ILE A 217 -25.69 3.88 4.81
CA ILE A 217 -24.79 3.23 3.85
C ILE A 217 -23.94 2.25 4.63
N ALA A 218 -24.19 0.95 4.46
CA ALA A 218 -23.33 -0.05 5.09
C ALA A 218 -21.92 -0.01 4.46
N PRO A 219 -20.84 -0.17 5.25
CA PRO A 219 -19.48 -0.14 4.72
C PRO A 219 -19.20 -1.26 3.72
N GLU A 220 -18.37 -0.97 2.72
CA GLU A 220 -17.77 -1.99 1.87
C GLU A 220 -16.73 -2.82 2.63
N LEU A 221 -16.74 -4.15 2.44
CA LEU A 221 -15.85 -5.06 3.16
C LEU A 221 -14.87 -5.76 2.21
N ALA A 222 -13.59 -5.73 2.59
CA ALA A 222 -12.52 -6.36 1.82
C ALA A 222 -12.44 -7.88 1.98
N SER A 223 -12.07 -8.59 0.92
CA SER A 223 -11.81 -10.04 0.93
C SER A 223 -10.34 -10.36 1.22
N LEU A 224 -10.08 -11.35 2.09
CA LEU A 224 -8.71 -11.80 2.38
C LEU A 224 -8.15 -12.56 1.19
N VAL A 225 -6.95 -12.18 0.74
CA VAL A 225 -6.22 -12.88 -0.33
C VAL A 225 -4.77 -13.13 0.09
N GLU A 226 -4.15 -14.19 -0.43
CA GLU A 226 -2.75 -14.51 -0.12
C GLU A 226 -1.76 -13.74 -0.99
N GLN A 227 -2.18 -13.40 -2.21
CA GLN A 227 -1.33 -12.72 -3.19
C GLN A 227 -2.10 -11.59 -3.87
N PRO A 228 -1.40 -10.52 -4.29
CA PRO A 228 -1.99 -9.48 -5.10
C PRO A 228 -2.60 -10.06 -6.38
N PRO A 229 -3.88 -9.80 -6.67
CA PRO A 229 -4.53 -10.23 -7.91
C PRO A 229 -3.97 -9.46 -9.10
N ARG A 230 -4.17 -10.01 -10.30
CA ARG A 230 -3.88 -9.29 -11.56
C ARG A 230 -4.91 -8.17 -11.77
N GLY A 231 -4.52 -7.16 -12.56
CA GLY A 231 -5.35 -6.03 -12.94
C GLY A 231 -4.85 -4.71 -12.34
N GLU A 232 -5.66 -3.67 -12.47
CA GLU A 232 -5.34 -2.34 -11.97
C GLU A 232 -5.98 -2.13 -10.59
N TRP A 233 -5.13 -1.87 -9.61
CA TRP A 233 -5.50 -1.75 -8.20
C TRP A 233 -4.76 -0.57 -7.57
N ALA A 234 -5.47 0.20 -6.77
CA ALA A 234 -4.91 1.16 -5.83
C ALA A 234 -4.62 0.45 -4.50
N TYR A 235 -3.44 0.65 -3.93
CA TYR A 235 -3.08 0.07 -2.63
C TYR A 235 -2.94 1.15 -1.57
N GLU A 236 -3.50 0.90 -0.39
CA GLU A 236 -3.47 1.77 0.78
C GLU A 236 -2.88 0.98 1.96
N LEU A 237 -2.39 1.67 2.98
CA LEU A 237 -2.03 1.02 4.25
C LEU A 237 -3.27 0.39 4.87
N LYS A 238 -3.15 -0.85 5.34
CA LYS A 238 -4.19 -1.43 6.17
C LYS A 238 -4.05 -0.86 7.58
N LEU A 239 -4.92 0.07 7.89
CA LEU A 239 -5.05 0.65 9.21
C LEU A 239 -5.73 -0.32 10.16
N ASP A 240 -5.32 -0.23 11.42
CA ASP A 240 -5.77 -1.06 12.52
C ASP A 240 -6.51 -0.17 13.53
N GLY A 241 -7.84 -0.24 13.51
CA GLY A 241 -8.67 0.74 14.19
C GLY A 241 -10.15 0.38 14.25
N TYR A 242 -10.97 1.41 14.46
CA TYR A 242 -12.42 1.29 14.36
C TYR A 242 -12.93 1.95 13.08
N ARG A 243 -13.62 1.17 12.25
CA ARG A 243 -14.32 1.65 11.07
C ARG A 243 -15.43 2.63 11.46
N LEU A 244 -15.45 3.79 10.84
CA LEU A 244 -16.44 4.83 11.09
C LEU A 244 -17.00 5.38 9.76
N MET A 245 -18.30 5.65 9.76
CA MET A 245 -19.02 6.32 8.70
C MET A 245 -19.46 7.69 9.20
N SER A 246 -19.18 8.75 8.44
CA SER A 246 -19.64 10.10 8.77
C SER A 246 -20.83 10.48 7.90
N ARG A 247 -21.99 10.67 8.51
CA ARG A 247 -23.18 11.22 7.86
C ARG A 247 -23.25 12.71 8.15
N ILE A 248 -23.29 13.53 7.12
CA ILE A 248 -23.48 14.97 7.23
C ILE A 248 -24.82 15.31 6.59
N GLU A 249 -25.72 15.91 7.36
CA GLU A 249 -27.07 16.25 6.93
C GLU A 249 -27.46 17.63 7.43
N ASP A 250 -27.74 18.53 6.49
CA ASP A 250 -28.01 19.94 6.76
C ASP A 250 -26.91 20.58 7.65
N GLY A 251 -25.66 20.16 7.43
CA GLY A 251 -24.47 20.58 8.17
C GLY A 251 -24.23 19.86 9.50
N HIS A 252 -25.17 19.04 9.97
CA HIS A 252 -25.02 18.27 11.21
C HIS A 252 -24.24 16.98 10.97
N VAL A 253 -23.17 16.76 11.74
CA VAL A 253 -22.30 15.59 11.63
C VAL A 253 -22.79 14.49 12.59
N ARG A 254 -22.93 13.27 12.07
CA ARG A 254 -23.08 12.05 12.87
C ARG A 254 -21.97 11.05 12.55
N LEU A 255 -21.36 10.51 13.58
CA LEU A 255 -20.25 9.57 13.52
C LEU A 255 -20.74 8.17 13.87
N LEU A 256 -20.97 7.36 12.85
CA LEU A 256 -21.64 6.07 12.98
C LEU A 256 -20.62 4.94 12.86
N THR A 257 -20.58 4.05 13.84
CA THR A 257 -19.79 2.81 13.75
C THR A 257 -20.27 1.94 12.59
N ARG A 258 -19.49 0.91 12.25
CA ARG A 258 -19.86 -0.09 11.25
C ARG A 258 -21.28 -0.66 11.33
N ASN A 259 -21.89 -0.73 12.53
CA ASN A 259 -23.25 -1.24 12.71
C ASN A 259 -24.29 -0.13 12.98
N GLY A 260 -23.93 1.14 12.77
CA GLY A 260 -24.84 2.27 12.91
C GLY A 260 -24.97 2.84 14.33
N HIS A 261 -24.16 2.40 15.30
CA HIS A 261 -24.14 3.06 16.62
C HIS A 261 -23.53 4.46 16.49
N ASP A 262 -24.21 5.44 17.06
CA ASP A 262 -23.77 6.83 17.07
C ASP A 262 -22.71 7.06 18.16
N TRP A 263 -21.52 7.46 17.74
CA TRP A 263 -20.36 7.78 18.58
C TRP A 263 -20.01 9.27 18.54
N THR A 264 -20.89 10.13 18.03
CA THR A 264 -20.64 11.57 17.88
C THR A 264 -20.23 12.22 19.19
N GLU A 265 -20.98 11.98 20.27
CA GLU A 265 -20.68 12.53 21.61
C GLU A 265 -19.35 12.05 22.20
N ARG A 266 -18.80 10.93 21.71
CA ARG A 266 -17.51 10.38 22.16
C ARG A 266 -16.33 11.01 21.42
N LEU A 267 -16.58 11.72 20.32
CA LEU A 267 -15.58 12.22 19.38
C LEU A 267 -15.85 13.69 18.98
N PRO A 268 -16.03 14.60 19.94
CA PRO A 268 -16.44 15.99 19.66
C PRO A 268 -15.41 16.77 18.82
N HIS A 269 -14.12 16.44 18.93
CA HIS A 269 -13.07 17.07 18.12
C HIS A 269 -13.17 16.68 16.63
N LEU A 270 -13.55 15.43 16.33
CA LEU A 270 -13.78 14.97 14.96
C LEU A 270 -15.07 15.52 14.38
N GLU A 271 -16.13 15.61 15.18
CA GLU A 271 -17.38 16.28 14.80
C GLU A 271 -17.09 17.71 14.34
N LYS A 272 -16.36 18.48 15.17
CA LYS A 272 -15.96 19.85 14.85
C LYS A 272 -15.10 19.95 13.59
N ALA A 273 -14.13 19.04 13.42
CA ALA A 273 -13.26 19.03 12.26
C ALA A 273 -14.04 18.75 10.96
N LEU A 274 -14.98 17.79 10.99
CA LEU A 274 -15.85 17.48 9.85
C LEU A 274 -16.85 18.61 9.56
N ALA A 275 -17.40 19.25 10.58
CA ALA A 275 -18.24 20.44 10.40
C ALA A 275 -17.47 21.58 9.73
N GLY A 276 -16.17 21.72 10.04
CA GLY A 276 -15.25 22.67 9.40
C GLY A 276 -14.98 22.41 7.92
N LEU A 277 -15.43 21.28 7.36
CA LEU A 277 -15.42 21.04 5.92
C LEU A 277 -16.52 21.84 5.18
N GLY A 278 -17.54 22.33 5.89
CA GLY A 278 -18.62 23.13 5.30
C GLY A 278 -19.59 22.32 4.43
N LEU A 279 -19.56 21.00 4.53
CA LEU A 279 -20.44 20.09 3.80
C LEU A 279 -21.87 20.17 4.32
N GLN A 280 -22.84 20.02 3.42
CA GLN A 280 -24.26 20.00 3.76
C GLN A 280 -24.82 18.59 3.76
N ARG A 281 -24.47 17.78 2.74
CA ARG A 281 -25.11 16.48 2.50
C ARG A 281 -24.12 15.47 1.96
N SER A 282 -23.44 14.74 2.86
CA SER A 282 -22.32 13.87 2.49
C SER A 282 -22.25 12.61 3.36
N TRP A 283 -21.73 11.53 2.79
CA TRP A 283 -21.29 10.34 3.51
C TRP A 283 -19.81 10.10 3.23
N LEU A 284 -19.01 10.02 4.30
CA LEU A 284 -17.60 9.69 4.24
C LEU A 284 -17.32 8.37 4.95
N ASP A 285 -16.31 7.64 4.50
CA ASP A 285 -15.91 6.35 5.05
C ASP A 285 -14.42 6.39 5.41
N GLY A 286 -14.11 6.04 6.66
CA GLY A 286 -12.77 6.15 7.22
C GLY A 286 -12.50 5.18 8.37
N GLU A 287 -11.27 5.23 8.90
CA GLU A 287 -10.83 4.45 10.05
C GLU A 287 -10.36 5.39 11.16
N LEU A 288 -10.82 5.16 12.38
CA LEU A 288 -10.28 5.81 13.57
C LEU A 288 -9.00 5.10 14.01
N VAL A 289 -7.93 5.86 14.21
CA VAL A 289 -6.63 5.35 14.64
C VAL A 289 -6.02 6.25 15.71
N VAL A 290 -5.19 5.66 16.56
CA VAL A 290 -4.20 6.37 17.37
C VAL A 290 -2.84 5.92 16.89
N LEU A 291 -1.89 6.84 16.75
CA LEU A 291 -0.53 6.52 16.34
C LEU A 291 0.38 6.42 17.57
N ASP A 292 1.32 5.49 17.55
CA ASP A 292 2.42 5.41 18.53
C ASP A 292 3.51 6.46 18.24
N GLU A 293 4.56 6.47 19.08
CA GLU A 293 5.70 7.41 18.95
C GLU A 293 6.44 7.25 17.60
N GLU A 294 6.36 6.07 16.98
CA GLU A 294 6.92 5.79 15.66
C GLU A 294 5.93 6.04 14.50
N GLY A 295 4.74 6.59 14.79
CA GLY A 295 3.72 6.93 13.81
C GLY A 295 2.90 5.75 13.28
N ARG A 296 2.91 4.59 13.97
CA ARG A 296 2.17 3.38 13.58
C ARG A 296 0.81 3.32 14.29
N PRO A 297 -0.24 2.80 13.64
CA PRO A 297 -1.51 2.56 14.32
C PRO A 297 -1.36 1.61 15.51
N ASP A 298 -1.78 2.06 16.69
CA ASP A 298 -1.84 1.27 17.92
C ASP A 298 -3.29 1.10 18.37
N PHE A 299 -3.81 -0.11 18.16
CA PHE A 299 -5.17 -0.46 18.54
C PHE A 299 -5.39 -0.44 20.06
N GLN A 300 -4.41 -0.84 20.87
CA GLN A 300 -4.56 -0.81 22.33
C GLN A 300 -4.66 0.62 22.84
N ALA A 301 -3.82 1.52 22.30
CA ALA A 301 -3.89 2.94 22.61
C ALA A 301 -5.25 3.53 22.22
N LEU A 302 -5.78 3.16 21.05
CA LEU A 302 -7.12 3.57 20.62
C LEU A 302 -8.22 3.11 21.59
N GLN A 303 -8.17 1.87 22.09
CA GLN A 303 -9.15 1.39 23.07
C GLN A 303 -9.09 2.19 24.37
N ASN A 304 -7.88 2.44 24.86
CA ASN A 304 -7.67 3.19 26.09
C ASN A 304 -8.16 4.64 25.94
N ALA A 305 -7.96 5.26 24.78
CA ALA A 305 -8.44 6.61 24.48
C ALA A 305 -9.98 6.73 24.63
N PHE A 306 -10.73 5.75 24.16
CA PHE A 306 -12.20 5.72 24.32
C PHE A 306 -12.65 5.54 25.76
N GLU A 307 -11.90 4.79 26.56
CA GLU A 307 -12.29 4.49 27.95
C GLU A 307 -11.91 5.60 28.93
N GLU A 308 -10.75 6.23 28.69
CA GLU A 308 -10.27 7.34 29.52
C GLU A 308 -10.93 8.68 29.16
N GLY A 309 -11.80 8.71 28.14
CA GLY A 309 -12.40 9.94 27.63
C GLY A 309 -11.38 10.88 26.98
N ARG A 310 -10.21 10.35 26.56
CA ARG A 310 -9.10 11.10 25.94
C ARG A 310 -9.14 10.95 24.43
N GLY A 311 -10.28 11.28 23.84
CA GLY A 311 -10.50 11.16 22.40
C GLY A 311 -9.65 12.09 21.54
N GLU A 312 -9.09 13.15 22.11
CA GLU A 312 -8.41 14.26 21.41
C GLU A 312 -7.29 13.82 20.43
N ASN A 313 -6.58 12.72 20.75
CA ASN A 313 -5.48 12.21 19.92
C ASN A 313 -5.94 11.18 18.87
N ILE A 314 -7.24 10.88 18.80
CA ILE A 314 -7.80 9.97 17.80
C ILE A 314 -7.86 10.69 16.47
N LEU A 315 -7.17 10.14 15.48
CA LEU A 315 -7.18 10.58 14.09
C LEU A 315 -8.26 9.85 13.32
N TYR A 316 -8.82 10.52 12.31
CA TYR A 316 -9.77 9.93 11.39
C TYR A 316 -9.20 9.92 9.98
N VAL A 317 -8.79 8.73 9.53
CA VAL A 317 -8.19 8.54 8.22
C VAL A 317 -9.27 8.14 7.22
N LEU A 318 -9.64 9.07 6.35
CA LEU A 318 -10.68 8.95 5.33
C LEU A 318 -10.12 8.30 4.06
N PHE A 319 -10.85 7.34 3.49
CA PHE A 319 -10.40 6.62 2.28
C PHE A 319 -11.47 6.40 1.21
N ASP A 320 -12.72 6.81 1.44
CA ASP A 320 -13.78 6.81 0.41
C ASP A 320 -14.88 7.84 0.72
N LEU A 321 -15.64 8.22 -0.32
CA LEU A 321 -16.69 9.24 -0.33
C LEU A 321 -17.90 8.71 -1.11
N PRO A 322 -18.73 7.82 -0.51
CA PRO A 322 -19.86 7.20 -1.21
C PRO A 322 -21.00 8.18 -1.56
N TYR A 323 -21.09 9.35 -0.92
CA TYR A 323 -22.10 10.37 -1.24
C TYR A 323 -21.53 11.76 -0.98
N HIS A 324 -21.69 12.69 -1.92
CA HIS A 324 -21.10 14.02 -1.83
C HIS A 324 -22.05 15.10 -2.35
N GLU A 325 -22.39 16.07 -1.50
CA GLU A 325 -23.20 17.26 -1.82
C GLU A 325 -24.46 16.99 -2.67
N GLY A 326 -25.21 15.94 -2.31
CA GLY A 326 -26.45 15.58 -3.01
C GLY A 326 -26.29 14.60 -4.18
N GLU A 327 -25.07 14.14 -4.45
CA GLU A 327 -24.76 13.14 -5.48
C GLU A 327 -24.43 11.78 -4.83
N ASP A 328 -25.13 10.72 -5.26
CA ASP A 328 -24.80 9.35 -4.88
C ASP A 328 -23.65 8.83 -5.75
N LEU A 329 -22.47 8.72 -5.13
CA LEU A 329 -21.25 8.32 -5.81
C LEU A 329 -21.04 6.81 -5.76
N ARG A 330 -21.92 6.01 -5.16
CA ARG A 330 -21.67 4.57 -4.99
C ARG A 330 -21.47 3.82 -6.30
N ASP A 331 -22.07 4.25 -7.40
CA ASP A 331 -21.85 3.65 -8.73
C ASP A 331 -20.79 4.36 -9.58
N VAL A 332 -20.17 5.42 -9.04
CA VAL A 332 -19.02 6.12 -9.64
C VAL A 332 -17.73 5.34 -9.40
N ALA A 333 -16.77 5.45 -10.30
CA ALA A 333 -15.49 4.76 -10.23
C ALA A 333 -14.66 5.20 -9.00
N LEU A 334 -13.91 4.26 -8.41
CA LEU A 334 -13.12 4.45 -7.19
C LEU A 334 -12.20 5.68 -7.26
N GLU A 335 -11.45 5.81 -8.36
CA GLU A 335 -10.49 6.88 -8.58
C GLU A 335 -11.13 8.26 -8.54
N GLU A 336 -12.34 8.40 -9.08
CA GLU A 336 -13.09 9.65 -9.07
C GLU A 336 -13.62 9.97 -7.67
N ARG A 337 -14.13 8.98 -6.93
CA ARG A 337 -14.56 9.18 -5.54
C ARG A 337 -13.39 9.61 -4.65
N ARG A 338 -12.23 8.98 -4.83
CA ARG A 338 -11.01 9.30 -4.09
C ARG A 338 -10.45 10.66 -4.45
N ALA A 339 -10.42 11.04 -5.73
CA ALA A 339 -9.96 12.37 -6.14
C ALA A 339 -10.84 13.49 -5.56
N ARG A 340 -12.17 13.28 -5.50
CA ARG A 340 -13.10 14.22 -4.84
C ARG A 340 -12.85 14.32 -3.33
N LEU A 341 -12.57 13.20 -2.67
CA LEU A 341 -12.22 13.17 -1.25
C LEU A 341 -10.88 13.85 -0.96
N GLU A 342 -9.88 13.64 -1.81
CA GLU A 342 -8.56 14.26 -1.68
C GLU A 342 -8.65 15.78 -1.82
N ALA A 343 -9.34 16.27 -2.86
CA ALA A 343 -9.57 17.70 -3.07
C ALA A 343 -10.36 18.37 -1.92
N LEU A 344 -11.26 17.62 -1.25
CA LEU A 344 -11.99 18.11 -0.09
C LEU A 344 -11.08 18.37 1.14
N LEU A 345 -9.99 17.61 1.25
CA LEU A 345 -9.06 17.66 2.37
C LEU A 345 -7.81 18.49 2.07
N GLU A 346 -7.58 18.85 0.80
CA GLU A 346 -6.42 19.63 0.36
C GLU A 346 -6.34 21.02 1.04
N GLY A 347 -5.12 21.43 1.39
CA GLY A 347 -4.85 22.75 1.99
C GLY A 347 -5.26 22.92 3.45
N ARG A 348 -5.60 21.82 4.14
CA ARG A 348 -5.93 21.80 5.58
C ARG A 348 -4.79 21.19 6.39
N ASP A 349 -4.70 21.54 7.67
CA ASP A 349 -3.85 20.81 8.62
C ASP A 349 -4.29 19.33 8.62
N GLU A 350 -3.32 18.41 8.50
CA GLU A 350 -3.61 16.97 8.35
C GLU A 350 -4.32 16.36 9.56
N ASP A 351 -4.32 17.02 10.72
CA ASP A 351 -4.95 16.51 11.93
C ASP A 351 -6.18 17.34 12.35
N PRO A 352 -7.26 16.69 12.80
CA PRO A 352 -7.39 15.25 13.04
C PRO A 352 -7.91 14.45 11.82
N LEU A 353 -8.06 15.07 10.65
CA LEU A 353 -8.62 14.45 9.43
C LEU A 353 -7.54 14.20 8.37
N ARG A 354 -7.21 12.92 8.15
CA ARG A 354 -6.20 12.53 7.15
C ARG A 354 -6.81 11.86 5.94
N PHE A 355 -6.22 12.07 4.77
CA PHE A 355 -6.52 11.27 3.59
C PHE A 355 -5.66 10.00 3.54
N SER A 356 -6.26 8.84 3.25
CA SER A 356 -5.52 7.61 3.00
C SER A 356 -4.96 7.63 1.59
N ALA A 357 -3.71 8.09 1.44
CA ALA A 357 -3.01 8.13 0.17
C ALA A 357 -2.75 6.73 -0.41
N THR A 358 -2.77 6.63 -1.74
CA THR A 358 -2.37 5.39 -2.42
C THR A 358 -0.85 5.27 -2.47
N LEU A 359 -0.36 4.06 -2.28
CA LEU A 359 1.05 3.71 -2.35
C LEU A 359 1.38 3.27 -3.78
N ALA A 360 2.27 4.01 -4.45
CA ALA A 360 2.63 3.78 -5.84
C ALA A 360 3.83 2.82 -6.00
N GLU A 361 3.77 1.62 -5.44
CA GLU A 361 4.81 0.58 -5.56
C GLU A 361 4.19 -0.81 -5.86
N ASP A 362 5.01 -1.82 -6.15
CA ASP A 362 4.52 -3.18 -6.34
C ASP A 362 3.84 -3.70 -5.05
N PRO A 363 2.64 -4.29 -5.13
CA PRO A 363 1.89 -4.70 -3.93
C PRO A 363 2.58 -5.78 -3.09
N ARG A 364 3.51 -6.56 -3.66
CA ARG A 364 4.31 -7.51 -2.88
C ARG A 364 5.37 -6.78 -2.06
N ASP A 365 6.01 -5.76 -2.64
CA ASP A 365 7.01 -4.94 -1.96
C ASP A 365 6.35 -4.04 -0.91
N LEU A 366 5.16 -3.50 -1.21
CA LEU A 366 4.33 -2.78 -0.23
C LEU A 366 3.97 -3.67 0.95
N LEU A 367 3.49 -4.89 0.69
CA LEU A 367 3.18 -5.83 1.76
C LEU A 367 4.45 -6.15 2.58
N ALA A 368 5.56 -6.50 1.93
CA ALA A 368 6.82 -6.81 2.62
C ALA A 368 7.30 -5.63 3.49
N SER A 369 7.18 -4.40 2.99
CA SER A 369 7.55 -3.18 3.71
C SER A 369 6.62 -2.93 4.89
N ALA A 370 5.30 -3.03 4.69
CA ALA A 370 4.31 -2.93 5.77
C ALA A 370 4.62 -3.93 6.89
N CYS A 371 4.98 -5.17 6.55
CA CYS A 371 5.29 -6.21 7.53
C CYS A 371 6.57 -5.91 8.30
N LYS A 372 7.60 -5.38 7.62
CA LYS A 372 8.86 -5.00 8.25
C LYS A 372 8.70 -3.82 9.20
N LEU A 373 7.77 -2.92 8.91
CA LEU A 373 7.42 -1.77 9.75
C LEU A 373 6.44 -2.13 10.88
N GLY A 374 5.99 -3.38 10.97
CA GLY A 374 5.05 -3.82 11.99
C GLY A 374 3.60 -3.38 11.75
N LEU A 375 3.28 -2.91 10.54
CA LEU A 375 1.91 -2.56 10.14
C LEU A 375 1.09 -3.82 9.84
N GLU A 376 -0.24 -3.72 9.88
CA GLU A 376 -1.11 -4.88 9.70
C GLU A 376 -1.04 -5.47 8.27
N GLY A 377 -0.81 -4.63 7.28
CA GLY A 377 -0.68 -5.01 5.87
C GLY A 377 -1.12 -3.91 4.93
N VAL A 378 -1.73 -4.30 3.81
CA VAL A 378 -2.23 -3.37 2.78
C VAL A 378 -3.65 -3.73 2.34
N ILE A 379 -4.42 -2.70 1.99
CA ILE A 379 -5.73 -2.83 1.35
C ILE A 379 -5.55 -2.53 -0.13
N GLY A 380 -5.99 -3.44 -1.00
CA GLY A 380 -6.06 -3.20 -2.44
C GLY A 380 -7.51 -2.91 -2.85
N LYS A 381 -7.74 -1.86 -3.63
CA LYS A 381 -9.04 -1.50 -4.18
C LYS A 381 -8.95 -1.43 -5.70
N ARG A 382 -9.85 -2.11 -6.42
CA ARG A 382 -9.79 -2.22 -7.88
C ARG A 382 -10.17 -0.89 -8.52
N LEU A 383 -9.35 -0.39 -9.45
CA LEU A 383 -9.69 0.80 -10.23
C LEU A 383 -10.94 0.55 -11.09
N GLY A 384 -11.74 1.61 -11.33
CA GLY A 384 -13.02 1.52 -12.02
C GLY A 384 -14.14 0.82 -11.22
N SER A 385 -13.86 0.38 -9.98
CA SER A 385 -14.87 -0.28 -9.14
C SER A 385 -15.81 0.72 -8.48
N ALA A 386 -17.08 0.34 -8.45
CA ALA A 386 -18.12 1.04 -7.71
C ALA A 386 -18.13 0.59 -6.24
N TYR A 387 -18.59 1.45 -5.34
CA TYR A 387 -18.74 1.15 -3.92
C TYR A 387 -19.86 0.11 -3.71
N ARG A 388 -19.58 -0.92 -2.92
CA ARG A 388 -20.52 -2.01 -2.63
C ARG A 388 -20.70 -2.15 -1.14
N SER A 389 -21.89 -1.81 -0.63
CA SER A 389 -22.28 -1.94 0.79
C SER A 389 -22.43 -3.41 1.27
N ARG A 390 -21.40 -4.23 1.05
CA ARG A 390 -21.27 -5.64 1.40
C ARG A 390 -19.80 -6.06 1.24
N ARG A 391 -19.51 -7.33 1.53
CA ARG A 391 -18.22 -7.93 1.12
C ARG A 391 -18.12 -8.04 -0.39
N SER A 392 -17.00 -7.58 -0.94
CA SER A 392 -16.72 -7.61 -2.38
C SER A 392 -15.34 -8.21 -2.66
N ASN A 393 -15.11 -8.54 -3.93
CA ASN A 393 -13.77 -8.82 -4.45
C ASN A 393 -13.16 -7.59 -5.13
N ASP A 394 -13.79 -6.43 -4.96
CA ASP A 394 -13.32 -5.16 -5.50
C ASP A 394 -12.40 -4.49 -4.48
N TRP A 395 -12.56 -4.84 -3.20
CA TRP A 395 -11.62 -4.56 -2.12
C TRP A 395 -11.02 -5.86 -1.62
N ILE A 396 -9.70 -5.87 -1.46
CA ILE A 396 -8.94 -7.00 -0.93
C ILE A 396 -8.06 -6.55 0.22
N LYS A 397 -7.73 -7.48 1.11
CA LYS A 397 -6.78 -7.26 2.19
C LYS A 397 -5.67 -8.30 2.13
N LEU A 398 -4.44 -7.80 2.15
CA LEU A 398 -3.21 -8.58 2.26
C LEU A 398 -2.65 -8.30 3.65
N LYS A 399 -2.51 -9.33 4.48
CA LYS A 399 -2.10 -9.19 5.87
C LYS A 399 -0.68 -9.71 6.08
N CYS A 400 0.07 -9.03 6.94
CA CYS A 400 1.42 -9.42 7.33
C CYS A 400 1.45 -10.61 8.28
N GLN A 401 0.45 -10.68 9.14
CA GLN A 401 0.21 -11.79 10.04
C GLN A 401 -1.27 -12.14 9.99
N LEU A 402 -1.61 -13.39 10.25
CA LEU A 402 -3.01 -13.77 10.36
C LEU A 402 -3.55 -13.15 11.65
N ARG A 403 -4.44 -12.18 11.52
CA ARG A 403 -5.04 -11.44 12.62
C ARG A 403 -6.53 -11.34 12.36
N GLN A 404 -7.37 -11.68 13.35
CA GLN A 404 -8.82 -11.57 13.21
C GLN A 404 -9.49 -11.49 14.58
N GLU A 405 -10.80 -11.26 14.55
CA GLU A 405 -11.65 -11.31 15.71
C GLU A 405 -12.02 -12.75 16.10
N PHE A 406 -12.15 -12.98 17.41
CA PHE A 406 -12.62 -14.22 17.98
C PHE A 406 -13.64 -13.95 19.09
N VAL A 407 -14.54 -14.90 19.31
CA VAL A 407 -15.48 -14.87 20.42
C VAL A 407 -14.79 -15.44 21.65
N ILE A 408 -14.79 -14.72 22.77
CA ILE A 408 -14.32 -15.27 24.05
C ILE A 408 -15.40 -16.21 24.59
N VAL A 409 -15.02 -17.47 24.81
CA VAL A 409 -15.94 -18.52 25.31
C VAL A 409 -15.63 -18.95 26.74
N GLY A 410 -14.46 -18.59 27.24
CA GLY A 410 -14.06 -18.83 28.62
C GLY A 410 -12.63 -18.39 28.86
N TYR A 411 -12.14 -18.61 30.07
CA TYR A 411 -10.75 -18.38 30.43
C TYR A 411 -10.27 -19.42 31.43
N THR A 412 -8.95 -19.60 31.50
CA THR A 412 -8.32 -20.49 32.47
C THR A 412 -7.86 -19.72 33.70
N GLU A 413 -7.75 -20.42 34.83
CA GLU A 413 -7.06 -19.88 36.00
C GLU A 413 -5.58 -19.56 35.68
N PRO A 414 -5.01 -18.51 36.30
CA PRO A 414 -3.62 -18.18 36.12
C PRO A 414 -2.71 -19.22 36.79
N LYS A 415 -1.44 -19.28 36.36
CA LYS A 415 -0.40 -20.12 36.94
C LYS A 415 0.87 -19.31 37.20
N GLY A 416 1.63 -19.70 38.22
CA GLY A 416 2.88 -19.02 38.58
C GLY A 416 2.64 -17.60 39.08
N SER A 417 3.44 -16.64 38.61
CA SER A 417 3.36 -15.23 38.99
C SER A 417 2.20 -14.45 38.31
N ARG A 418 1.51 -15.07 37.34
CA ARG A 418 0.39 -14.44 36.63
C ARG A 418 -0.82 -14.29 37.55
N ARG A 419 -1.57 -13.20 37.39
CA ARG A 419 -2.82 -12.92 38.13
C ARG A 419 -4.00 -12.76 37.16
N HIS A 420 -5.22 -12.89 37.70
CA HIS A 420 -6.52 -12.74 37.02
C HIS A 420 -6.89 -13.80 35.97
N ILE A 421 -6.12 -13.94 34.89
CA ILE A 421 -6.42 -14.85 33.76
C ILE A 421 -5.13 -15.56 33.35
N GLY A 422 -5.20 -16.88 33.14
CA GLY A 422 -4.11 -17.66 32.56
C GLY A 422 -4.06 -17.52 31.04
N ALA A 423 -5.17 -17.84 30.38
CA ALA A 423 -5.40 -17.69 28.94
C ALA A 423 -6.90 -17.56 28.65
N LEU A 424 -7.25 -16.86 27.58
CA LEU A 424 -8.60 -16.86 27.03
C LEU A 424 -8.80 -18.06 26.11
N LEU A 425 -9.97 -18.68 26.18
CA LEU A 425 -10.45 -19.65 25.20
C LEU A 425 -11.26 -18.92 24.14
N LEU A 426 -10.99 -19.26 22.89
CA LEU A 426 -11.51 -18.58 21.72
C LEU A 426 -12.44 -19.49 20.94
N GLY A 427 -13.45 -18.88 20.30
CA GLY A 427 -14.38 -19.56 19.42
C GLY A 427 -14.67 -18.76 18.14
N LEU A 428 -15.12 -19.48 17.12
CA LEU A 428 -15.61 -18.94 15.85
C LEU A 428 -16.94 -19.61 15.51
N TYR A 429 -17.89 -18.82 15.03
CA TYR A 429 -19.14 -19.36 14.50
C TYR A 429 -18.88 -20.02 13.14
N SER A 430 -19.55 -21.14 12.87
CA SER A 430 -19.56 -21.71 11.53
C SER A 430 -20.35 -20.83 10.56
N PRO A 431 -19.92 -20.75 9.28
CA PRO A 431 -20.61 -19.96 8.26
C PRO A 431 -21.88 -20.64 7.74
N ASP A 432 -22.17 -21.87 8.18
CA ASP A 432 -23.38 -22.61 7.85
C ASP A 432 -24.62 -22.02 8.57
N GLU A 433 -25.82 -22.38 8.10
CA GLU A 433 -27.09 -21.89 8.64
C GLU A 433 -27.26 -22.22 10.14
N GLU A 434 -26.65 -23.31 10.60
CA GLU A 434 -26.71 -23.73 11.99
C GLU A 434 -25.92 -22.82 12.95
N ARG A 435 -25.01 -21.98 12.44
CA ARG A 435 -24.15 -21.04 13.19
C ARG A 435 -23.68 -21.61 14.53
N ARG A 436 -23.02 -22.77 14.48
CA ARG A 436 -22.48 -23.43 15.68
C ARG A 436 -21.18 -22.80 16.10
N LEU A 437 -21.03 -22.52 17.40
CA LEU A 437 -19.80 -21.97 17.96
C LEU A 437 -18.76 -23.08 18.18
N ARG A 438 -17.64 -23.00 17.46
CA ARG A 438 -16.57 -23.99 17.47
C ARG A 438 -15.33 -23.46 18.17
N TYR A 439 -14.63 -24.33 18.90
CA TYR A 439 -13.38 -23.97 19.56
C TYR A 439 -12.32 -23.61 18.53
N ALA A 440 -11.64 -22.49 18.75
CA ALA A 440 -10.64 -21.93 17.84
C ALA A 440 -9.23 -21.86 18.45
N GLY A 441 -9.06 -22.30 19.70
CA GLY A 441 -7.77 -22.29 20.41
C GLY A 441 -7.78 -21.41 21.66
N LYS A 442 -6.58 -21.09 22.16
CA LYS A 442 -6.40 -20.23 23.34
C LYS A 442 -5.31 -19.20 23.13
N VAL A 443 -5.41 -18.07 23.83
CA VAL A 443 -4.42 -16.99 23.81
C VAL A 443 -4.04 -16.60 25.24
N GLY A 444 -2.74 -16.56 25.53
CA GLY A 444 -2.20 -16.25 26.86
C GLY A 444 -1.02 -15.27 26.84
N SER A 445 -0.78 -14.62 25.72
CA SER A 445 0.26 -13.62 25.45
C SER A 445 -0.38 -12.35 24.87
N GLY A 446 0.32 -11.22 24.95
CA GLY A 446 -0.21 -9.92 24.50
C GLY A 446 -0.98 -9.12 25.57
N PHE A 447 -0.98 -9.61 26.81
CA PHE A 447 -1.63 -8.91 27.92
C PHE A 447 -0.63 -8.19 28.81
N THR A 448 -0.95 -6.96 29.18
CA THR A 448 -0.39 -6.26 30.35
C THR A 448 -1.12 -6.67 31.63
N ALA A 449 -0.55 -6.41 32.82
CA ALA A 449 -1.22 -6.69 34.09
C ALA A 449 -2.57 -5.95 34.21
N ALA A 450 -2.63 -4.70 33.74
CA ALA A 450 -3.86 -3.91 33.69
C ALA A 450 -4.91 -4.54 32.76
N SER A 451 -4.51 -4.95 31.55
CA SER A 451 -5.43 -5.60 30.61
C SER A 451 -5.97 -6.94 31.14
N LEU A 452 -5.16 -7.75 31.85
CA LEU A 452 -5.62 -9.01 32.45
C LEU A 452 -6.73 -8.76 33.48
N LYS A 453 -6.54 -7.77 34.35
CA LYS A 453 -7.54 -7.39 35.37
C LYS A 453 -8.84 -6.94 34.69
N LYS A 454 -8.73 -6.03 33.73
CA LYS A 454 -9.88 -5.45 33.02
C LYS A 454 -10.67 -6.49 32.22
N VAL A 455 -9.97 -7.38 31.49
CA VAL A 455 -10.62 -8.47 30.78
C VAL A 455 -11.35 -9.40 31.76
N ARG A 456 -10.76 -9.68 32.93
CA ARG A 456 -11.42 -10.48 33.98
C ARG A 456 -12.71 -9.83 34.45
N GLU A 457 -12.68 -8.54 34.79
CA GLU A 457 -13.85 -7.78 35.24
C GLU A 457 -14.97 -7.76 34.18
N ARG A 458 -14.62 -7.62 32.90
CA ARG A 458 -15.60 -7.64 31.80
C ARG A 458 -16.25 -9.01 31.59
N LEU A 459 -15.51 -10.08 31.85
CA LEU A 459 -15.95 -11.46 31.63
C LEU A 459 -16.70 -12.06 32.84
N GLU A 460 -16.46 -11.56 34.05
CA GLU A 460 -17.12 -12.00 35.28
C GLU A 460 -18.66 -11.97 35.23
N PRO A 461 -19.33 -10.89 34.77
CA PRO A 461 -20.80 -10.89 34.67
C PRO A 461 -21.34 -11.83 33.57
N LEU A 462 -20.47 -12.34 32.71
CA LEU A 462 -20.82 -13.26 31.63
C LEU A 462 -20.65 -14.73 32.05
N ALA A 463 -20.22 -15.02 33.28
CA ALA A 463 -19.96 -16.38 33.72
C ALA A 463 -21.16 -17.32 33.56
N VAL A 464 -20.90 -18.52 33.04
CA VAL A 464 -21.88 -19.61 32.89
C VAL A 464 -21.33 -20.92 33.40
N ARG A 465 -22.22 -21.84 33.80
CA ARG A 465 -21.84 -23.14 34.36
C ARG A 465 -21.43 -24.17 33.29
N SER A 466 -21.97 -24.06 32.08
CA SER A 466 -21.75 -24.99 30.97
C SER A 466 -21.09 -24.31 29.78
N SER A 467 -20.36 -25.09 28.99
CA SER A 467 -19.66 -24.57 27.81
C SER A 467 -20.65 -24.09 26.74
N PRO A 468 -20.42 -22.92 26.13
CA PRO A 468 -21.20 -22.46 24.97
C PRO A 468 -20.76 -23.11 23.66
N LEU A 469 -19.73 -23.96 23.68
CA LEU A 469 -19.17 -24.61 22.49
C LEU A 469 -20.01 -25.80 22.06
N ALA A 470 -20.23 -25.95 20.75
CA ALA A 470 -20.90 -27.12 20.19
C ALA A 470 -20.12 -28.43 20.45
N LYS A 471 -18.79 -28.34 20.58
CA LYS A 471 -17.93 -29.45 21.00
C LYS A 471 -16.87 -28.92 21.96
N VAL A 472 -16.90 -29.40 23.19
CA VAL A 472 -15.95 -29.00 24.23
C VAL A 472 -14.60 -29.68 23.98
N PRO A 473 -13.48 -28.93 23.95
CA PRO A 473 -12.14 -29.52 23.84
C PRO A 473 -11.79 -30.34 25.10
N PRO A 474 -10.92 -31.37 24.98
CA PRO A 474 -10.52 -32.18 26.13
C PRO A 474 -9.86 -31.33 27.24
N ALA A 475 -10.19 -31.63 28.51
CA ALA A 475 -9.69 -30.86 29.66
C ALA A 475 -8.15 -30.81 29.76
N ARG A 476 -7.44 -31.81 29.22
CA ARG A 476 -5.97 -31.81 29.13
C ARG A 476 -5.41 -30.65 28.28
N GLU A 477 -6.18 -30.14 27.32
CA GLU A 477 -5.76 -29.07 26.40
C GLU A 477 -6.10 -27.67 26.95
N THR A 478 -7.21 -27.57 27.69
CA THR A 478 -7.73 -26.31 28.22
C THR A 478 -7.45 -26.07 29.70
N GLY A 479 -7.19 -27.11 30.49
CA GLY A 479 -7.17 -27.02 31.95
C GLY A 479 -8.56 -26.78 32.54
N SER A 480 -8.61 -26.27 33.77
CA SER A 480 -9.85 -25.79 34.39
C SER A 480 -10.28 -24.48 33.72
N VAL A 481 -11.53 -24.44 33.27
CA VAL A 481 -12.08 -23.34 32.48
C VAL A 481 -13.28 -22.74 33.20
N GLN A 482 -13.24 -21.43 33.41
CA GLN A 482 -14.43 -20.65 33.69
C GLN A 482 -15.09 -20.27 32.36
N TRP A 483 -16.26 -20.85 32.08
CA TRP A 483 -17.02 -20.57 30.86
C TRP A 483 -17.74 -19.22 30.96
N VAL A 484 -17.90 -18.55 29.83
CA VAL A 484 -18.62 -17.28 29.72
C VAL A 484 -19.61 -17.30 28.56
N ARG A 485 -20.64 -16.46 28.61
CA ARG A 485 -21.56 -16.25 27.49
C ARG A 485 -20.78 -15.74 26.28
N PRO A 486 -21.04 -16.26 25.06
CA PRO A 486 -20.29 -15.92 23.85
C PRO A 486 -20.73 -14.56 23.29
N GLN A 487 -20.47 -13.49 24.05
CA GLN A 487 -20.85 -12.11 23.74
C GLN A 487 -19.64 -11.22 23.55
N GLN A 488 -18.61 -11.38 24.38
CA GLN A 488 -17.41 -10.55 24.29
C GLN A 488 -16.51 -11.02 23.14
N LEU A 489 -16.13 -10.08 22.29
CA LEU A 489 -15.16 -10.30 21.23
C LEU A 489 -13.77 -9.84 21.67
N CYS A 490 -12.75 -10.45 21.08
CA CYS A 490 -11.38 -9.96 21.12
C CYS A 490 -10.71 -10.07 19.76
N GLU A 491 -9.62 -9.34 19.61
CA GLU A 491 -8.76 -9.39 18.43
C GLU A 491 -7.44 -10.07 18.76
N VAL A 492 -7.03 -10.99 17.88
CA VAL A 492 -5.88 -11.87 18.10
C VAL A 492 -5.10 -12.06 16.80
N SER A 493 -3.78 -11.87 16.85
CA SER A 493 -2.87 -12.33 15.79
C SER A 493 -2.35 -13.73 16.09
N TYR A 494 -2.03 -14.50 15.07
CA TYR A 494 -1.58 -15.88 15.15
C TYR A 494 -0.74 -16.24 13.93
N ALA A 495 0.16 -17.21 14.09
CA ALA A 495 1.07 -17.62 13.01
C ALA A 495 0.36 -18.49 11.95
N GLN A 496 -0.54 -19.35 12.39
CA GLN A 496 -1.27 -20.26 11.51
C GLN A 496 -2.55 -20.78 12.18
N MET A 497 -3.50 -21.18 11.36
CA MET A 497 -4.68 -21.94 11.78
C MET A 497 -4.58 -23.36 11.22
N THR A 498 -4.71 -24.35 12.10
CA THR A 498 -4.71 -25.77 11.70
C THR A 498 -5.95 -26.10 10.88
N ARG A 499 -5.94 -27.25 10.18
CA ARG A 499 -7.13 -27.78 9.47
C ARG A 499 -8.36 -27.94 10.38
N GLY A 500 -8.14 -28.18 11.67
CA GLY A 500 -9.20 -28.27 12.68
C GLY A 500 -9.74 -26.92 13.16
N GLY A 501 -9.27 -25.79 12.61
CA GLY A 501 -9.69 -24.44 13.00
C GLY A 501 -9.01 -23.90 14.27
N ILE A 502 -7.96 -24.57 14.75
CA ILE A 502 -7.23 -24.15 15.96
C ILE A 502 -6.05 -23.25 15.60
N ILE A 503 -5.97 -22.07 16.21
CA ILE A 503 -4.85 -21.13 16.03
C ILE A 503 -3.62 -21.52 16.85
N ARG A 504 -2.44 -21.12 16.36
CA ARG A 504 -1.15 -21.33 17.03
C ARG A 504 -0.34 -20.04 17.12
N GLN A 505 0.47 -19.92 18.18
CA GLN A 505 1.29 -18.74 18.49
C GLN A 505 0.44 -17.46 18.52
N ALA A 506 -0.64 -17.51 19.31
CA ALA A 506 -1.62 -16.43 19.39
C ALA A 506 -1.15 -15.28 20.29
N VAL A 507 -1.42 -14.04 19.90
CA VAL A 507 -1.16 -12.82 20.68
C VAL A 507 -2.42 -11.98 20.74
N PHE A 508 -2.85 -11.63 21.96
CA PHE A 508 -4.01 -10.78 22.20
C PHE A 508 -3.67 -9.33 21.88
N HIS A 509 -4.57 -8.66 21.16
CA HIS A 509 -4.46 -7.23 20.86
C HIS A 509 -5.44 -6.42 21.68
N GLY A 510 -6.70 -6.82 21.78
CA GLY A 510 -7.69 -6.02 22.48
C GLY A 510 -9.07 -6.66 22.53
N LEU A 511 -9.98 -6.06 23.29
CA LEU A 511 -11.40 -6.43 23.25
C LEU A 511 -12.07 -5.79 22.02
N ARG A 512 -13.25 -6.25 21.63
CA ARG A 512 -14.03 -5.63 20.55
C ARG A 512 -15.49 -5.53 21.00
N GLU A 513 -16.11 -4.38 20.77
CA GLU A 513 -17.51 -4.10 21.12
C GLU A 513 -18.32 -3.56 19.92
N ASP A 514 -17.63 -3.27 18.83
CA ASP A 514 -18.15 -2.69 17.60
C ASP A 514 -18.82 -3.72 16.68
N LYS A 515 -18.89 -5.00 17.07
CA LYS A 515 -19.41 -6.11 16.25
C LYS A 515 -20.22 -7.11 17.08
N PRO A 516 -21.33 -7.64 16.54
CA PRO A 516 -22.08 -8.71 17.21
C PRO A 516 -21.30 -10.02 17.14
N ALA A 517 -21.22 -10.72 18.28
CA ALA A 517 -20.42 -11.95 18.35
C ALA A 517 -20.82 -13.05 17.35
N ARG A 518 -22.12 -13.12 17.01
CA ARG A 518 -22.68 -14.11 16.08
C ARG A 518 -22.21 -13.97 14.63
N GLU A 519 -21.60 -12.85 14.27
CA GLU A 519 -21.08 -12.61 12.91
C GLU A 519 -19.61 -12.99 12.76
N VAL A 520 -18.93 -13.34 13.85
CA VAL A 520 -17.50 -13.67 13.85
C VAL A 520 -17.31 -15.11 13.37
N THR A 521 -16.87 -15.24 12.12
CA THR A 521 -16.57 -16.50 11.44
C THR A 521 -15.09 -16.53 11.03
N GLY A 522 -14.54 -17.73 10.81
CA GLY A 522 -13.12 -17.86 10.44
C GLY A 522 -12.81 -17.30 9.06
N GLU A 523 -11.87 -16.36 8.98
CA GLU A 523 -11.37 -15.85 7.70
C GLU A 523 -10.59 -16.95 6.96
N ARG A 524 -10.98 -17.22 5.72
CA ARG A 524 -10.23 -18.06 4.80
C ARG A 524 -9.80 -17.20 3.62
N PRO A 525 -8.55 -17.31 3.14
CA PRO A 525 -8.16 -16.66 1.91
C PRO A 525 -9.09 -17.10 0.78
N ALA A 526 -9.70 -16.15 0.10
CA ALA A 526 -10.41 -16.42 -1.13
C ALA A 526 -9.38 -16.75 -2.22
N GLY A 527 -9.69 -17.74 -3.07
CA GLY A 527 -8.94 -17.94 -4.30
C GLY A 527 -8.97 -16.67 -5.16
N PRO A 528 -7.97 -16.45 -6.03
CA PRO A 528 -7.90 -15.24 -6.85
C PRO A 528 -9.22 -15.05 -7.62
N PRO A 529 -9.81 -13.83 -7.63
CA PRO A 529 -11.06 -13.60 -8.31
C PRO A 529 -10.93 -13.95 -9.80
N PRO A 530 -11.91 -14.64 -10.40
CA PRO A 530 -11.84 -15.00 -11.81
C PRO A 530 -11.79 -13.73 -12.67
N LEU A 531 -10.92 -13.73 -13.68
CA LEU A 531 -10.87 -12.68 -14.68
C LEU A 531 -12.23 -12.59 -15.38
N ARG A 532 -12.98 -11.52 -15.14
CA ARG A 532 -14.18 -11.21 -15.93
C ARG A 532 -13.73 -10.76 -17.31
N GLY A 533 -13.75 -11.66 -18.30
CA GLY A 533 -13.47 -11.28 -19.68
C GLY A 533 -13.05 -12.39 -20.65
N ALA A 534 -13.72 -13.54 -20.66
CA ALA A 534 -13.74 -14.40 -21.83
C ALA A 534 -15.20 -14.81 -22.09
N ARG A 535 -15.88 -14.06 -22.97
CA ARG A 535 -17.08 -14.60 -23.62
C ARG A 535 -16.62 -15.87 -24.34
N LYS A 536 -17.13 -17.04 -23.93
CA LYS A 536 -17.06 -18.24 -24.76
C LYS A 536 -17.69 -17.87 -26.11
N ALA A 537 -16.87 -17.81 -27.16
CA ALA A 537 -17.39 -17.83 -28.52
C ALA A 537 -18.21 -19.12 -28.65
N GLY A 538 -19.49 -18.97 -28.96
CA GLY A 538 -20.39 -20.10 -29.18
C GLY A 538 -19.83 -20.97 -30.30
N ALA A 539 -19.73 -22.27 -30.06
CA ALA A 539 -19.56 -23.25 -31.12
C ALA A 539 -20.83 -23.18 -31.98
N GLY A 540 -20.74 -22.51 -33.12
CA GLY A 540 -21.74 -22.61 -34.17
C GLY A 540 -21.74 -24.04 -34.68
N ALA A 541 -22.84 -24.75 -34.45
CA ALA A 541 -23.08 -26.04 -35.07
C ALA A 541 -23.24 -25.84 -36.58
N SER A 542 -22.26 -26.31 -37.37
CA SER A 542 -22.44 -26.50 -38.80
C SER A 542 -23.43 -27.67 -38.99
N ARG A 543 -24.64 -27.37 -39.43
CA ARG A 543 -25.49 -28.37 -40.08
C ARG A 543 -24.84 -28.71 -41.43
N ALA A 544 -24.28 -29.91 -41.52
CA ALA A 544 -24.02 -30.55 -42.80
C ALA A 544 -25.35 -31.06 -43.35
N ALA A 545 -25.72 -30.59 -44.53
CA ALA A 545 -26.71 -31.23 -45.36
C ALA A 545 -26.00 -32.33 -46.16
N THR A 546 -26.32 -33.58 -45.89
CA THR A 546 -26.50 -34.66 -46.88
C THR A 546 -27.19 -35.82 -46.23
#